data_AF-A0A2G9Z3T7-F1
#
_entry.id   AF-A0A2G9Z3T7-F1
#
_cell.length_a   1.000
_cell.length_b   1.000
_cell.length_c   1.000
_cell.angle_alpha   90.00
_cell.angle_beta   90.00
_cell.angle_gamma   90.00
#
_symmetry.space_group_name_H-M   'P 1'
#
loop_
_entity.id
_entity.type
_entity.pdbx_description
1 polymer ?
#
loop_
_entity_poly.entity_id
_entity_poly.type
_entity_poly.pdbx_seq_one_letter_code
_entity_poly.pdbx_strand_id
1 'polypeptide(L)'
;MEFGAVIKHDQSKSPKTGAWRYMHPEVDKEKCIGCATCVPFCPDAAIIIKDGKAEIDYEYCKGCGVCAEVCPMKAIIMKKK
;
A
#
# COMPACT_ATOMS: atom_id res chain seq x y z
N MET A 1 2.14 13.89 -15.89
CA MET A 1 1.98 12.85 -14.85
C MET A 1 2.32 13.51 -13.54
N GLU A 2 1.33 13.83 -12.72
CA GLU A 2 1.57 14.44 -11.41
C GLU A 2 2.22 13.41 -10.50
N PHE A 3 3.42 13.73 -10.02
CA PHE A 3 4.25 12.88 -9.20
C PHE A 3 3.56 12.64 -7.84
N GLY A 4 2.91 11.48 -7.68
CA GLY A 4 2.47 11.00 -6.37
C GLY A 4 3.66 10.82 -5.42
N ALA A 5 3.47 11.27 -4.17
CA ALA A 5 4.45 11.32 -3.07
C ALA A 5 5.69 12.23 -3.28
N VAL A 6 5.47 13.55 -3.40
CA VAL A 6 6.57 14.55 -3.36
C VAL A 6 7.17 14.71 -1.95
N ILE A 7 6.42 14.39 -0.90
CA ILE A 7 6.86 14.51 0.49
C ILE A 7 7.42 13.16 0.97
N LYS A 8 8.73 13.11 1.26
CA LYS A 8 9.35 11.98 1.97
C LYS A 8 8.81 11.96 3.40
N HIS A 9 7.81 11.12 3.66
CA HIS A 9 7.25 10.97 5.00
C HIS A 9 8.25 10.19 5.86
N ASP A 10 8.72 10.79 6.96
CA ASP A 10 9.51 10.10 7.97
C ASP A 10 8.56 9.27 8.85
N GLN A 11 8.42 7.99 8.52
CA GLN A 11 7.51 7.10 9.25
C GLN A 11 7.89 6.97 10.74
N SER A 12 9.15 7.20 11.13
CA SER A 12 9.56 7.15 12.54
C SER A 12 8.91 8.23 13.41
N LYS A 13 8.52 9.36 12.81
CA LYS A 13 7.85 10.49 13.47
C LYS A 13 6.33 10.42 13.36
N SER A 14 5.82 9.41 12.68
CA SER A 14 4.40 9.29 12.35
C SER A 14 3.70 8.42 13.38
N PRO A 15 2.44 8.75 13.77
CA PRO A 15 1.69 7.88 14.65
C PRO A 15 1.43 6.53 13.97
N LYS A 16 1.45 5.45 14.75
CA LYS A 16 1.10 4.11 14.26
C LYS A 16 -0.40 4.04 13.97
N THR A 17 -0.78 4.22 12.70
CA THR A 17 -2.18 4.33 12.26
C THR A 17 -2.84 2.99 11.94
N GLY A 18 -2.15 1.86 12.10
CA GLY A 18 -2.67 0.56 11.69
C GLY A 18 -3.90 0.07 12.46
N ALA A 19 -4.16 0.63 13.63
CA ALA A 19 -5.38 0.37 14.38
C ALA A 19 -6.65 0.91 13.68
N TRP A 20 -6.53 1.88 12.76
CA TRP A 20 -7.67 2.57 12.15
C TRP A 20 -8.39 1.73 11.07
N ARG A 21 -7.81 0.60 10.67
CA ARG A 21 -8.34 -0.29 9.64
C ARG A 21 -9.64 -0.98 10.07
N TYR A 22 -10.70 -0.80 9.30
CA TYR A 22 -11.86 -1.71 9.26
C TYR A 22 -11.62 -2.88 8.27
N MET A 23 -11.03 -2.56 7.11
CA MET A 23 -10.58 -3.51 6.10
C MET A 23 -9.06 -3.44 5.96
N HIS A 24 -8.42 -4.48 5.43
CA HIS A 24 -7.02 -4.46 5.06
C HIS A 24 -6.82 -4.98 3.62
N PRO A 25 -5.86 -4.42 2.87
CA PRO A 25 -5.41 -5.00 1.61
C PRO A 25 -4.59 -6.27 1.87
N GLU A 26 -4.70 -7.26 1.00
CA GLU A 26 -3.84 -8.43 0.94
C GLU A 26 -3.30 -8.58 -0.50
N VAL A 27 -2.00 -8.84 -0.63
CA VAL A 27 -1.34 -8.96 -1.93
C VAL A 27 -1.29 -10.43 -2.37
N ASP A 28 -1.93 -10.72 -3.50
CA ASP A 28 -1.76 -11.96 -4.25
C ASP A 28 -0.38 -11.95 -4.93
N LYS A 29 0.56 -12.74 -4.38
CA LYS A 29 1.95 -12.79 -4.87
C LYS A 29 2.07 -13.45 -6.24
N GLU A 30 1.11 -14.26 -6.68
CA GLU A 30 1.13 -14.88 -7.99
C GLU A 30 0.78 -13.85 -9.07
N LYS A 31 -0.22 -12.99 -8.81
CA LYS A 31 -0.64 -11.93 -9.75
C LYS A 31 0.23 -10.68 -9.69
N CYS A 32 0.85 -10.40 -8.55
CA CYS A 32 1.67 -9.21 -8.40
C CYS A 32 2.94 -9.31 -9.25
N ILE A 33 3.11 -8.41 -10.22
CA ILE A 33 4.29 -8.37 -11.10
C ILE A 33 5.38 -7.39 -10.64
N GLY A 34 5.23 -6.78 -9.45
CA GLY A 34 6.24 -5.85 -8.92
C GLY A 34 6.33 -4.49 -9.62
N CYS A 35 5.32 -4.10 -10.41
CA CYS A 35 5.33 -2.84 -11.20
C CYS A 35 5.35 -1.53 -10.39
N ALA A 36 5.26 -1.61 -9.06
CA ALA A 36 5.30 -0.46 -8.14
C ALA A 36 4.19 0.60 -8.32
N THR A 37 3.19 0.41 -9.19
CA THR A 37 2.11 1.39 -9.40
C THR A 37 1.39 1.77 -8.10
N CYS A 38 1.20 0.83 -7.17
CA CYS A 38 0.52 1.10 -5.90
C CYS A 38 1.33 1.98 -4.92
N VAL A 39 2.66 2.08 -5.08
CA VAL A 39 3.56 2.77 -4.16
C VAL A 39 3.31 4.29 -4.13
N PRO A 40 3.40 5.03 -5.26
CA PRO A 40 3.19 6.48 -5.26
C PRO A 40 1.74 6.89 -4.97
N PHE A 41 0.79 5.97 -5.11
CA PHE A 41 -0.63 6.21 -4.81
C PHE A 41 -1.00 5.90 -3.35
N CYS A 42 -0.09 5.30 -2.56
CA CYS A 42 -0.35 5.08 -1.13
C CYS A 42 -0.23 6.42 -0.37
N PRO A 43 -1.32 6.96 0.21
CA PRO A 43 -1.27 8.25 0.89
C PRO A 43 -0.42 8.23 2.17
N ASP A 44 -0.25 7.05 2.77
CA ASP A 44 0.48 6.85 4.02
C ASP A 44 1.91 6.29 3.81
N ALA A 45 2.35 6.17 2.56
CA ALA A 45 3.64 5.57 2.19
C ALA A 45 3.87 4.17 2.82
N ALA A 46 2.80 3.40 3.03
CA ALA A 46 2.82 2.12 3.73
C ALA A 46 3.01 0.92 2.77
N ILE A 47 3.55 1.13 1.57
CA ILE A 47 3.76 0.08 0.58
C ILE A 47 5.18 0.19 0.03
N ILE A 48 5.90 -0.93 0.05
CA ILE A 48 7.23 -1.06 -0.54
C ILE A 48 7.23 -2.20 -1.56
N ILE A 49 8.23 -2.22 -2.43
CA ILE A 49 8.52 -3.40 -3.24
C ILE A 49 9.69 -4.14 -2.60
N LYS A 50 9.46 -5.42 -2.26
CA LYS A 50 10.47 -6.32 -1.73
C LYS A 50 10.40 -7.65 -2.47
N ASP A 51 11.55 -8.19 -2.86
CA ASP A 51 11.65 -9.44 -3.61
C ASP A 51 10.76 -9.46 -4.88
N GLY A 52 10.65 -8.30 -5.55
CA GLY A 52 9.85 -8.13 -6.76
C GLY A 52 8.33 -8.14 -6.53
N LYS A 53 7.86 -8.05 -5.29
CA LYS A 53 6.43 -8.04 -4.94
C LYS A 53 6.09 -6.85 -4.04
N ALA A 54 4.85 -6.42 -4.07
CA ALA A 54 4.37 -5.42 -3.14
C ALA A 54 4.23 -6.01 -1.73
N GLU A 55 4.79 -5.31 -0.75
CA GLU A 55 4.59 -5.59 0.68
C GLU A 55 3.96 -4.37 1.35
N ILE A 56 3.05 -4.63 2.28
CA ILE A 56 2.24 -3.60 2.93
C ILE A 56 2.64 -3.54 4.40
N ASP A 57 3.02 -2.35 4.86
CA ASP A 57 3.26 -2.07 6.27
C ASP A 57 1.93 -1.89 7.00
N TYR A 58 1.52 -2.92 7.73
CA TYR A 58 0.31 -2.92 8.54
C TYR A 58 0.46 -2.15 9.87
N GLU A 59 1.62 -1.61 10.23
CA GLU A 59 1.71 -0.66 11.35
C GLU A 59 1.16 0.71 10.97
N TYR A 60 1.23 1.10 9.69
CA TYR A 60 0.77 2.42 9.21
C TYR A 60 -0.42 2.36 8.25
N CYS A 61 -0.60 1.28 7.50
CA CYS A 61 -1.68 1.17 6.51
C CYS A 61 -3.06 1.46 7.12
N LYS A 62 -3.82 2.43 6.59
CA LYS A 62 -5.19 2.72 7.07
C LYS A 62 -6.28 1.86 6.42
N GLY A 63 -5.93 1.05 5.43
CA GLY A 63 -6.90 0.19 4.74
C GLY A 63 -7.83 0.94 3.79
N CYS A 64 -7.38 2.06 3.23
CA CYS A 64 -8.19 2.93 2.37
C CYS A 64 -8.58 2.32 1.00
N GLY A 65 -7.91 1.25 0.57
CA GLY A 65 -8.24 0.54 -0.68
C GLY A 65 -7.71 1.16 -1.97
N VAL A 66 -7.10 2.35 -1.92
CA VAL A 66 -6.54 3.01 -3.13
C VAL A 66 -5.59 2.10 -3.89
N CYS A 67 -4.72 1.36 -3.19
CA CYS A 67 -3.78 0.43 -3.80
C CYS A 67 -4.46 -0.72 -4.58
N ALA A 68 -5.60 -1.21 -4.09
CA ALA A 68 -6.40 -2.23 -4.78
C ALA A 68 -7.04 -1.69 -6.06
N GLU A 69 -7.50 -0.44 -6.02
CA GLU A 69 -8.12 0.20 -7.17
C GLU A 69 -7.10 0.44 -8.30
N VAL A 70 -5.95 1.03 -7.98
CA VAL A 70 -4.92 1.40 -8.97
C VAL A 70 -4.07 0.23 -9.46
N CYS A 71 -4.17 -0.95 -8.84
CA CYS A 71 -3.37 -2.10 -9.24
C CYS A 71 -3.83 -2.59 -10.62
N PRO A 72 -2.97 -2.51 -11.68
CA PRO A 72 -3.37 -2.93 -13.03
C PRO A 72 -3.63 -4.43 -13.13
N MET A 73 -2.95 -5.24 -12.30
CA MET A 73 -3.12 -6.69 -12.25
C MET A 73 -4.25 -7.14 -11.32
N LYS A 74 -4.92 -6.19 -10.63
CA LYS A 74 -5.89 -6.45 -9.55
C LYS A 74 -5.36 -7.51 -8.56
N ALA A 75 -4.07 -7.41 -8.25
CA ALA A 75 -3.34 -8.32 -7.37
C ALA A 75 -3.47 -7.97 -5.88
N ILE A 76 -4.22 -6.91 -5.54
CA ILE A 76 -4.43 -6.48 -4.15
C ILE A 76 -5.93 -6.55 -3.87
N ILE A 77 -6.31 -7.31 -2.84
CA ILE A 77 -7.71 -7.63 -2.51
C ILE A 77 -8.01 -7.09 -1.11
N MET A 78 -9.15 -6.41 -0.94
CA MET A 78 -9.58 -5.91 0.36
C MET A 78 -10.30 -7.00 1.17
N LYS A 79 -9.84 -7.28 2.38
CA LYS A 79 -10.42 -8.24 3.33
C LYS A 79 -10.80 -7.58 4.65
N LYS A 80 -11.76 -8.19 5.36
CA LYS A 80 -12.10 -7.76 6.74
C LYS A 80 -10.92 -8.09 7.66
N LYS A 81 -10.58 -7.13 8.52
CA LYS A 81 -9.55 -7.30 9.55
C LYS A 81 -10.00 -8.29 10.62
#